data_AF-A0A0L0FYG2-F1
#
_entry.id   AF-A0A0L0FYG2-F1
#
_cell.length_a   1.000
_cell.length_b   1.000
_cell.length_c   1.000
_cell.angle_alpha   90.00
_cell.angle_beta   90.00
_cell.angle_gamma   90.00
#
_symmetry.space_group_name_H-M   'P 1'
#
loop_
_entity.id
_entity.type
_entity.pdbx_description
1 polymer ?
#
loop_
_entity_poly.entity_id
_entity_poly.type
_entity_poly.pdbx_seq_one_letter_code
_entity_poly.pdbx_strand_id
1 'polypeptide(L)'
;SGDSEAGVSLIELSKESFDSGNVIAQVQCPVEDTDTFQSLINRMVPLSADMLLSTIASLANGLHIQSQPQSTFGREITLAPKVDNTTSRIDWSTYTCAAIDRIQRALAHKTALYSTWNGKEIKLLDIVPPQLDQNPVQTLGSQPPQQESYSQADELTLDLHLGKKSEISPAPGGTPRYDVDTQILYIRCVDGWVGFRTVQSATKKLTSSSAFANGYKLRATGYSYVPHM
;
A
#
# COMPACT_ATOMS: atom_id res chain seq x y z
N SER A 1 -10.52 -4.25 0.50
CA SER A 1 -10.57 -5.72 0.64
C SER A 1 -9.46 -6.40 -0.15
N GLY A 2 -9.28 -6.06 -1.43
CA GLY A 2 -8.38 -6.79 -2.33
C GLY A 2 -9.08 -7.95 -3.02
N ASP A 3 -10.39 -7.81 -3.25
CA ASP A 3 -11.18 -8.76 -4.01
C ASP A 3 -10.71 -8.76 -5.47
N SER A 4 -10.67 -9.94 -6.09
CA SER A 4 -10.30 -10.13 -7.50
C SER A 4 -11.41 -9.71 -8.46
N GLU A 5 -12.60 -9.42 -7.95
CA GLU A 5 -13.78 -9.08 -8.73
C GLU A 5 -14.56 -7.97 -8.02
N ALA A 6 -15.07 -7.05 -8.82
CA ALA A 6 -16.09 -6.08 -8.47
C ALA A 6 -17.29 -6.29 -9.40
N GLY A 7 -18.27 -5.39 -9.33
CA GLY A 7 -19.40 -5.47 -10.24
C GLY A 7 -20.43 -4.40 -9.96
N VAL A 8 -21.44 -4.36 -10.83
CA VAL A 8 -22.58 -3.48 -10.71
C VAL A 8 -23.80 -4.36 -10.47
N SER A 9 -24.61 -3.99 -9.48
CA SER A 9 -25.91 -4.60 -9.23
C SER A 9 -26.99 -3.56 -9.49
N LEU A 10 -27.97 -3.92 -10.31
CA LEU A 10 -29.23 -3.20 -10.38
C LEU A 10 -30.18 -3.83 -9.36
N ILE A 11 -30.68 -3.05 -8.42
CA ILE A 11 -31.52 -3.51 -7.34
C ILE A 11 -32.83 -2.72 -7.27
N GLU A 12 -33.85 -3.35 -6.70
CA GLU A 12 -35.05 -2.66 -6.26
C GLU A 12 -34.73 -1.71 -5.09
N LEU A 13 -35.54 -0.67 -4.90
CA LEU A 13 -35.45 0.16 -3.70
C LEU A 13 -36.16 -0.53 -2.54
N SER A 14 -35.44 -0.71 -1.44
CA SER A 14 -35.96 -1.20 -0.16
C SER A 14 -36.41 -0.03 0.72
N LYS A 15 -37.47 -0.24 1.51
CA LYS A 15 -37.94 0.76 2.50
C LYS A 15 -37.24 0.59 3.84
N GLU A 16 -36.71 -0.60 4.09
CA GLU A 16 -36.21 -1.07 5.37
C GLU A 16 -34.74 -0.69 5.56
N SER A 17 -33.93 -0.80 4.50
CA SER A 17 -32.50 -0.52 4.56
C SER A 17 -31.90 -0.15 3.21
N PHE A 18 -30.79 0.58 3.27
CA PHE A 18 -30.02 0.96 2.10
C PHE A 18 -29.35 -0.27 1.46
N ASP A 19 -29.27 -0.29 0.13
CA ASP A 19 -28.66 -1.36 -0.67
C ASP A 19 -29.19 -2.78 -0.40
N SER A 20 -30.42 -2.94 0.11
CA SER A 20 -30.96 -4.25 0.52
C SER A 20 -32.07 -4.81 -0.37
N GLY A 21 -32.45 -4.11 -1.44
CA GLY A 21 -33.54 -4.57 -2.31
C GLY A 21 -33.14 -5.79 -3.14
N ASN A 22 -34.15 -6.45 -3.74
CA ASN A 22 -33.92 -7.60 -4.60
C ASN A 22 -33.06 -7.20 -5.80
N VAL A 23 -32.21 -8.11 -6.22
CA VAL A 23 -31.33 -7.97 -7.38
C VAL A 23 -32.12 -8.23 -8.65
N ILE A 24 -32.10 -7.26 -9.55
CA ILE A 24 -32.71 -7.33 -10.89
C ILE A 24 -31.71 -7.89 -11.90
N ALA A 25 -30.50 -7.36 -11.89
CA ALA A 25 -29.43 -7.75 -12.80
C ALA A 25 -28.06 -7.47 -12.17
N GLN A 26 -27.05 -8.24 -12.56
CA GLN A 26 -25.66 -8.02 -12.13
C GLN A 26 -24.70 -8.20 -13.30
N VAL A 27 -23.64 -7.40 -13.29
CA VAL A 27 -22.50 -7.56 -14.18
C VAL A 27 -21.23 -7.56 -13.34
N GLN A 28 -20.40 -8.59 -13.53
CA GLN A 28 -19.10 -8.69 -12.88
C GLN A 28 -18.03 -7.95 -13.69
N CYS A 29 -17.04 -7.41 -12.98
CA CYS A 29 -15.87 -6.75 -13.55
C CYS A 29 -14.62 -7.25 -12.80
N PRO A 30 -13.68 -7.94 -13.47
CA PRO A 30 -12.41 -8.33 -12.86
C PRO A 30 -11.64 -7.12 -12.33
N VAL A 31 -10.99 -7.26 -11.19
CA VAL A 31 -10.09 -6.25 -10.59
C VAL A 31 -8.66 -6.73 -10.81
N GLU A 32 -7.92 -6.00 -11.64
CA GLU A 32 -6.53 -6.31 -11.93
C GLU A 32 -5.62 -5.84 -10.79
N ASP A 33 -4.45 -6.46 -10.64
CA ASP A 33 -3.50 -6.11 -9.57
C ASP A 33 -3.03 -4.64 -9.64
N THR A 34 -3.06 -4.06 -10.84
CA THR A 34 -2.67 -2.67 -11.09
C THR A 34 -3.85 -1.69 -11.09
N ASP A 35 -5.07 -2.15 -10.89
CA ASP A 35 -6.23 -1.26 -10.95
C ASP A 35 -6.21 -0.22 -9.83
N THR A 36 -6.51 1.01 -10.25
CA THR A 36 -6.84 2.13 -9.38
C THR A 36 -8.35 2.31 -9.36
N PHE A 37 -8.85 3.13 -8.43
CA PHE A 37 -10.25 3.55 -8.44
C PHE A 37 -10.69 4.06 -9.83
N GLN A 38 -9.86 4.89 -10.47
CA GLN A 38 -10.21 5.49 -11.75
C GLN A 38 -10.24 4.48 -12.90
N SER A 39 -9.28 3.55 -12.96
CA SER A 39 -9.27 2.54 -14.03
C SER A 39 -10.42 1.55 -13.87
N LEU A 40 -10.74 1.15 -12.64
CA LEU A 40 -11.87 0.27 -12.35
C LEU A 40 -13.20 0.96 -12.66
N ILE A 41 -13.40 2.21 -12.22
CA ILE A 41 -14.67 2.92 -12.47
C ILE A 41 -14.87 3.20 -13.96
N ASN A 42 -13.81 3.50 -14.71
CA ASN A 42 -13.88 3.69 -16.16
C ASN A 42 -14.36 2.43 -16.90
N ARG A 43 -14.04 1.24 -16.38
CA ARG A 43 -14.53 -0.04 -16.93
C ARG A 43 -15.96 -0.35 -16.47
N MET A 44 -16.32 -0.02 -15.24
CA MET A 44 -17.65 -0.33 -14.68
C MET A 44 -18.77 0.60 -15.18
N VAL A 45 -18.48 1.88 -15.45
CA VAL A 45 -19.46 2.87 -15.90
C VAL A 45 -20.22 2.43 -17.17
N PRO A 46 -19.57 2.05 -18.28
CA PRO A 46 -20.31 1.60 -19.47
C PRO A 46 -21.15 0.35 -19.20
N LEU A 47 -20.62 -0.62 -18.45
CA LEU A 47 -21.36 -1.83 -18.05
C LEU A 47 -22.65 -1.48 -17.27
N SER A 48 -22.55 -0.51 -16.35
CA SER A 48 -23.71 -0.03 -15.58
C SER A 48 -24.76 0.65 -16.46
N ALA A 49 -24.33 1.46 -17.42
CA ALA A 49 -25.21 2.19 -18.31
C ALA A 49 -25.97 1.23 -19.24
N ASP A 50 -25.26 0.28 -19.84
CA ASP A 50 -25.83 -0.72 -20.74
C ASP A 50 -26.84 -1.63 -20.00
N MET A 51 -26.49 -2.09 -18.79
CA MET A 51 -27.39 -2.89 -17.96
C MET A 51 -28.65 -2.11 -17.57
N LEU A 52 -28.51 -0.84 -17.19
CA LEU A 52 -29.66 -0.01 -16.83
C LEU A 52 -30.58 0.25 -18.02
N LEU A 53 -30.02 0.66 -19.17
CA LEU A 53 -30.79 0.97 -20.36
C LEU A 53 -31.53 -0.25 -20.91
N SER A 54 -30.87 -1.41 -20.96
CA SER A 54 -31.51 -2.67 -21.41
C SER A 54 -32.64 -3.12 -20.47
N THR A 55 -32.47 -2.94 -19.16
CA THR A 55 -33.52 -3.22 -18.16
C THR A 55 -34.72 -2.28 -18.36
N ILE A 56 -34.49 -0.97 -18.46
CA ILE A 56 -35.56 0.02 -18.69
C ILE A 56 -36.32 -0.27 -19.98
N ALA A 57 -35.60 -0.58 -21.07
CA ALA A 57 -36.22 -0.94 -22.35
C ALA A 57 -37.08 -2.20 -22.23
N SER A 58 -36.64 -3.20 -21.47
CA SER A 58 -37.41 -4.43 -21.22
C SER A 58 -38.71 -4.12 -20.47
N LEU A 59 -38.64 -3.30 -19.42
CA LEU A 59 -39.82 -2.86 -18.65
C LEU A 59 -40.79 -2.05 -19.52
N ALA A 60 -40.28 -1.12 -20.33
CA ALA A 60 -41.10 -0.29 -21.21
C ALA A 60 -41.85 -1.10 -22.28
N ASN A 61 -41.29 -2.23 -22.71
CA ASN A 61 -41.93 -3.17 -23.63
C ASN A 61 -42.88 -4.17 -22.92
N GLY A 62 -43.15 -3.99 -21.63
CA GLY A 62 -44.04 -4.86 -20.86
C GLY A 62 -43.45 -6.23 -20.53
N LEU A 63 -42.14 -6.40 -20.65
CA LEU A 63 -41.49 -7.65 -20.23
C LEU A 63 -41.46 -7.71 -18.70
N HIS A 64 -41.87 -8.85 -18.16
CA HIS A 64 -41.72 -9.14 -16.74
C HIS A 64 -40.26 -9.47 -16.44
N ILE A 65 -39.65 -8.73 -15.51
CA ILE A 65 -38.29 -8.96 -15.04
C ILE A 65 -38.38 -9.57 -13.64
N GLN A 66 -37.82 -10.77 -13.48
CA GLN A 66 -37.77 -11.43 -12.19
C GLN A 66 -36.59 -10.90 -11.38
N SER A 67 -36.87 -10.30 -10.23
CA SER A 67 -35.86 -9.96 -9.23
C SER A 67 -35.67 -11.10 -8.24
N GLN A 68 -34.48 -11.19 -7.64
CA GLN A 68 -34.12 -12.23 -6.69
C GLN A 68 -33.64 -11.61 -5.37
N PRO A 69 -34.01 -12.16 -4.20
CA PRO A 69 -33.43 -11.75 -2.93
C PRO A 69 -31.90 -11.84 -2.99
N GLN A 70 -31.21 -10.90 -2.34
CA GLN A 70 -29.76 -10.94 -2.24
C GLN A 70 -29.31 -12.24 -1.55
N SER A 71 -28.37 -12.95 -2.19
CA SER A 71 -27.86 -14.21 -1.64
C SER A 71 -27.02 -13.94 -0.37
N THR A 72 -27.35 -14.63 0.71
CA THR A 72 -26.52 -14.72 1.92
C THR A 72 -25.76 -16.04 2.01
N PHE A 73 -25.88 -16.89 0.99
CA PHE A 73 -25.29 -18.23 1.02
C PHE A 73 -23.77 -18.17 0.85
N GLY A 74 -23.04 -18.62 1.87
CA GLY A 74 -21.59 -18.79 1.83
C GLY A 74 -20.76 -17.50 1.98
N ARG A 75 -21.39 -16.33 2.22
CA ARG A 75 -20.69 -15.07 2.50
C ARG A 75 -21.48 -14.21 3.49
N GLU A 76 -20.78 -13.53 4.40
CA GLU A 76 -21.37 -12.48 5.23
C GLU A 76 -21.66 -11.24 4.38
N ILE A 77 -22.77 -10.57 4.67
CA ILE A 77 -23.05 -9.24 4.12
C ILE A 77 -21.96 -8.30 4.63
N THR A 78 -21.18 -7.73 3.71
CA THR A 78 -20.14 -6.77 4.04
C THR A 78 -20.62 -5.35 3.79
N LEU A 79 -20.18 -4.41 4.64
CA LEU A 79 -20.44 -2.99 4.46
C LEU A 79 -19.18 -2.30 3.94
N ALA A 80 -19.36 -1.42 2.95
CA ALA A 80 -18.30 -0.52 2.51
C ALA A 80 -18.38 0.78 3.34
N PRO A 81 -17.49 0.98 4.34
CA PRO A 81 -17.54 2.17 5.18
C PRO A 81 -17.26 3.44 4.35
N LYS A 82 -17.85 4.55 4.76
CA LYS A 82 -17.61 5.85 4.13
C LYS A 82 -16.14 6.25 4.31
N VAL A 83 -15.48 6.58 3.20
CA VAL A 83 -14.11 7.11 3.23
C VAL A 83 -14.09 8.50 3.87
N ASP A 84 -13.30 8.63 4.93
CA ASP A 84 -13.02 9.84 5.69
C ASP A 84 -11.51 10.16 5.73
N ASN A 85 -11.13 11.20 6.48
CA ASN A 85 -9.76 11.65 6.59
C ASN A 85 -8.85 10.66 7.33
N THR A 86 -9.40 9.68 8.05
CA THR A 86 -8.65 8.66 8.79
C THR A 86 -8.39 7.39 7.98
N THR A 87 -9.16 7.19 6.92
CA THR A 87 -9.16 5.95 6.12
C THR A 87 -7.79 5.67 5.47
N SER A 88 -6.99 6.70 5.20
CA SER A 88 -5.65 6.56 4.59
C SER A 88 -4.49 6.68 5.59
N ARG A 89 -4.77 6.62 6.90
CA ARG A 89 -3.73 6.55 7.92
C ARG A 89 -3.07 5.19 7.86
N ILE A 90 -1.74 5.16 7.76
CA ILE A 90 -0.98 3.92 7.81
C ILE A 90 -0.69 3.58 9.27
N ASP A 91 -1.16 2.40 9.70
CA ASP A 91 -0.68 1.73 10.89
C ASP A 91 0.44 0.75 10.54
N TRP A 92 1.68 1.22 10.70
CA TRP A 92 2.86 0.44 10.35
C TRP A 92 3.05 -0.82 11.19
N SER A 93 2.40 -0.91 12.35
CA SER A 93 2.51 -2.08 13.24
C SER A 93 1.69 -3.27 12.76
N THR A 94 0.69 -3.02 11.90
CA THR A 94 -0.26 -4.05 11.46
C THR A 94 -0.35 -4.17 9.94
N TYR A 95 -0.01 -3.13 9.18
CA TYR A 95 -0.25 -3.11 7.74
C TYR A 95 0.86 -3.81 6.95
N THR A 96 0.43 -4.69 6.06
CA THR A 96 1.27 -5.28 5.02
C THR A 96 1.53 -4.29 3.90
N CYS A 97 2.60 -4.51 3.15
CA CYS A 97 2.89 -3.68 1.99
C CYS A 97 1.78 -3.79 0.93
N ALA A 98 1.18 -4.98 0.78
CA ALA A 98 0.01 -5.19 -0.09
C ALA A 98 -1.22 -4.41 0.38
N ALA A 99 -1.46 -4.31 1.70
CA ALA A 99 -2.56 -3.50 2.24
C ALA A 99 -2.36 -2.01 1.93
N ILE A 100 -1.14 -1.49 2.13
CA ILE A 100 -0.80 -0.09 1.82
C ILE A 100 -0.99 0.20 0.32
N ASP A 101 -0.51 -0.68 -0.55
CA ASP A 101 -0.70 -0.57 -2.00
C ASP A 101 -2.19 -0.54 -2.40
N ARG A 102 -3.02 -1.43 -1.84
CA ARG A 102 -4.47 -1.44 -2.09
C ARG A 102 -5.13 -0.14 -1.65
N ILE A 103 -4.78 0.39 -0.48
CA ILE A 103 -5.31 1.67 0.02
C ILE A 103 -4.92 2.79 -0.94
N GLN A 104 -3.65 2.83 -1.36
CA GLN A 104 -3.16 3.81 -2.32
C GLN A 104 -3.99 3.77 -3.61
N ARG A 105 -4.10 2.59 -4.24
CA ARG A 105 -4.82 2.44 -5.51
C ARG A 105 -6.30 2.78 -5.40
N ALA A 106 -6.93 2.45 -4.27
CA ALA A 106 -8.33 2.76 -4.02
C ALA A 106 -8.57 4.25 -3.71
N LEU A 107 -7.68 4.92 -2.96
CA LEU A 107 -8.01 6.20 -2.32
C LEU A 107 -7.17 7.40 -2.78
N ALA A 108 -6.10 7.20 -3.55
CA ALA A 108 -5.20 8.29 -3.96
C ALA A 108 -5.91 9.44 -4.71
N HIS A 109 -7.02 9.17 -5.39
CA HIS A 109 -7.84 10.18 -6.06
C HIS A 109 -8.53 11.15 -5.09
N LYS A 110 -8.70 10.76 -3.83
CA LYS A 110 -9.48 11.48 -2.81
C LYS A 110 -8.63 11.94 -1.63
N THR A 111 -7.69 11.10 -1.19
CA THR A 111 -6.86 11.38 -0.02
C THR A 111 -5.50 10.70 -0.15
N ALA A 112 -4.46 11.39 0.33
CA ALA A 112 -3.11 10.84 0.36
C ALA A 112 -2.93 9.89 1.53
N LEU A 113 -2.05 8.90 1.37
CA LEU A 113 -1.52 8.15 2.51
C LEU A 113 -0.84 9.10 3.50
N TYR A 114 -1.01 8.84 4.79
CA TYR A 114 -0.37 9.64 5.81
C TYR A 114 -0.02 8.84 7.06
N SER A 115 0.93 9.35 7.82
CA SER A 115 1.34 8.80 9.11
C SER A 115 1.94 9.91 9.99
N THR A 116 2.51 9.54 11.13
CA THR A 116 3.12 10.48 12.08
C THR A 116 4.63 10.32 12.13
N TRP A 117 5.36 11.44 12.12
CA TRP A 117 6.80 11.52 12.31
C TRP A 117 7.14 12.59 13.35
N ASN A 118 7.84 12.21 14.43
CA ASN A 118 8.13 13.09 15.57
C ASN A 118 6.89 13.84 16.09
N GLY A 119 5.78 13.12 16.26
CA GLY A 119 4.50 13.68 16.72
C GLY A 119 3.78 14.59 15.72
N LYS A 120 4.28 14.71 14.48
CA LYS A 120 3.67 15.55 13.44
C LYS A 120 3.17 14.70 12.28
N GLU A 121 2.02 15.06 11.74
CA GLU A 121 1.49 14.42 10.55
C GLU A 121 2.39 14.68 9.33
N ILE A 122 2.64 13.61 8.58
CA ILE A 122 3.29 13.62 7.28
C ILE A 122 2.41 12.88 6.27
N LYS A 123 2.20 13.48 5.11
CA LYS A 123 1.65 12.82 3.94
C LYS A 123 2.77 12.16 3.16
N LEU A 124 2.48 10.97 2.66
CA LEU A 124 3.38 10.09 1.94
C LEU A 124 2.89 9.99 0.51
N LEU A 125 3.72 10.45 -0.41
CA LEU A 125 3.34 10.71 -1.80
C LEU A 125 4.33 10.03 -2.74
N ASP A 126 3.89 9.85 -3.98
CA ASP A 126 4.70 9.21 -5.03
C ASP A 126 5.23 7.86 -4.56
N ILE A 127 4.28 6.98 -4.19
CA ILE A 127 4.57 5.63 -3.73
C ILE A 127 5.35 4.87 -4.81
N VAL A 128 6.30 4.08 -4.37
CA VAL A 128 7.01 3.12 -5.21
C VAL A 128 6.51 1.73 -4.80
N PRO A 129 6.11 0.88 -5.77
CA PRO A 129 5.61 -0.45 -5.48
C PRO A 129 6.52 -1.22 -4.52
N PRO A 130 5.95 -2.01 -3.61
CA PRO A 130 6.71 -2.64 -2.55
C PRO A 130 7.74 -3.63 -3.07
N GLN A 131 8.90 -3.64 -2.42
CA GLN A 131 9.96 -4.62 -2.68
C GLN A 131 9.87 -5.69 -1.58
N LEU A 132 9.42 -6.89 -1.96
CA LEU A 132 9.39 -8.04 -1.06
C LEU A 132 10.82 -8.53 -0.82
N ASP A 133 11.25 -8.47 0.44
CA ASP A 133 12.45 -9.07 1.02
C ASP A 133 13.75 -9.06 0.18
N GLN A 134 13.95 -8.03 -0.63
CA GLN A 134 15.29 -7.58 -0.94
C GLN A 134 15.66 -6.63 0.16
N ASN A 135 16.63 -7.00 1.00
CA ASN A 135 17.37 -6.03 1.81
C ASN A 135 17.73 -4.87 0.86
N PRO A 136 17.15 -3.64 0.99
CA PRO A 136 17.29 -2.65 -0.08
C PRO A 136 18.73 -2.14 -0.35
N VAL A 137 19.77 -2.70 0.29
CA VAL A 137 21.16 -2.56 -0.15
C VAL A 137 21.93 -3.84 0.20
N GLN A 138 22.33 -4.61 -0.80
CA GLN A 138 23.60 -5.34 -0.82
C GLN A 138 24.12 -5.44 -2.26
N THR A 139 25.08 -4.58 -2.60
CA THR A 139 26.25 -4.74 -3.51
C THR A 139 26.86 -3.34 -3.71
N LEU A 140 28.16 -3.07 -3.67
CA LEU A 140 29.31 -3.85 -4.11
C LEU A 140 30.35 -4.08 -2.99
N GLY A 141 30.99 -5.26 -3.04
CA GLY A 141 32.32 -5.41 -2.49
C GLY A 141 33.29 -4.49 -3.23
N SER A 142 33.81 -3.49 -2.52
CA SER A 142 35.04 -2.82 -2.90
C SER A 142 36.20 -3.61 -2.29
N GLN A 143 36.99 -4.30 -3.14
CA GLN A 143 38.33 -4.72 -2.75
C GLN A 143 39.10 -3.50 -2.26
N PRO A 144 39.84 -3.57 -1.15
CA PRO A 144 40.76 -2.51 -0.78
C PRO A 144 41.98 -2.55 -1.73
N PRO A 145 42.45 -1.41 -2.26
CA PRO A 145 43.81 -1.33 -2.74
C PRO A 145 44.75 -1.44 -1.54
N GLN A 146 45.72 -2.35 -1.67
CA GLN A 146 46.95 -2.44 -0.86
C GLN A 146 47.64 -1.05 -0.87
N GLN A 147 48.44 -0.59 0.10
CA GLN A 147 49.56 -1.27 0.75
C GLN A 147 50.21 -0.23 1.69
N GLU A 148 50.34 -0.47 3.00
CA GLU A 148 51.46 0.09 3.79
C GLU A 148 51.89 -0.93 4.84
N SER A 149 53.20 -1.16 4.86
CA SER A 149 53.98 -2.09 5.67
C SER A 149 53.91 -1.83 7.16
N TYR A 150 53.91 -2.87 8.00
CA TYR A 150 54.82 -3.02 9.14
C TYR A 150 54.80 -4.47 9.68
N SER A 151 55.90 -4.82 10.33
CA SER A 151 56.45 -6.14 10.70
C SER A 151 55.69 -6.96 11.76
N GLN A 152 55.70 -8.29 11.57
CA GLN A 152 56.10 -9.39 12.51
C GLN A 152 56.04 -9.09 14.03
N ALA A 153 55.43 -9.87 14.93
CA ALA A 153 54.76 -11.18 14.93
C ALA A 153 53.84 -11.21 16.17
N ASP A 154 52.74 -11.96 16.12
CA ASP A 154 52.43 -12.97 17.15
C ASP A 154 51.26 -13.84 16.69
N GLU A 155 51.44 -15.12 16.97
CA GLU A 155 50.77 -16.32 16.51
C GLU A 155 49.40 -16.50 17.19
N LEU A 156 48.33 -16.82 16.43
CA LEU A 156 47.21 -17.67 16.88
C LEU A 156 46.25 -17.98 15.72
N THR A 157 46.46 -19.17 15.16
CA THR A 157 45.51 -20.16 14.61
C THR A 157 44.34 -19.70 13.72
N LEU A 158 44.38 -20.20 12.49
CA LEU A 158 43.33 -20.20 11.49
C LEU A 158 42.16 -21.11 11.95
N ASP A 159 40.99 -20.55 12.20
CA ASP A 159 39.73 -21.30 12.16
C ASP A 159 38.72 -20.59 11.25
N LEU A 160 38.42 -21.26 10.14
CA LEU A 160 37.25 -20.98 9.31
C LEU A 160 35.99 -21.13 10.18
N HIS A 161 35.41 -20.03 10.59
CA HIS A 161 33.99 -19.97 10.90
C HIS A 161 33.37 -18.88 10.05
N LEU A 162 32.55 -19.30 9.08
CA LEU A 162 31.51 -18.47 8.48
C LEU A 162 30.80 -17.72 9.63
N GLY A 163 31.14 -16.45 9.80
CA GLY A 163 30.56 -15.58 10.82
C GLY A 163 29.09 -15.39 10.53
N LYS A 164 28.28 -16.20 11.20
CA LYS A 164 26.86 -16.04 11.54
C LYS A 164 26.16 -14.89 10.80
N LYS A 165 25.19 -15.24 9.94
CA LYS A 165 23.97 -14.42 9.81
C LYS A 165 23.51 -14.16 11.24
N SER A 166 23.79 -12.98 11.79
CA SER A 166 23.09 -12.57 13.00
C SER A 166 21.62 -12.58 12.60
N GLU A 167 20.81 -13.30 13.36
CA GLU A 167 19.36 -13.15 13.29
C GLU A 167 19.05 -11.71 13.71
N ILE A 168 19.15 -10.78 12.76
CA ILE A 168 18.68 -9.43 12.92
C ILE A 168 17.17 -9.57 13.03
N SER A 169 16.65 -9.41 14.24
CA SER A 169 15.22 -9.23 14.46
C SER A 169 14.72 -8.21 13.42
N PRO A 170 13.67 -8.53 12.65
CA PRO A 170 13.20 -7.65 11.59
C PRO A 170 12.90 -6.27 12.19
N ALA A 171 13.36 -5.21 11.51
CA ALA A 171 13.17 -3.84 11.98
C ALA A 171 11.69 -3.58 12.33
N PRO A 172 11.38 -2.82 13.41
CA PRO A 172 10.02 -2.50 13.77
C PRO A 172 9.26 -1.81 12.62
N GLY A 173 7.96 -2.08 12.53
CA GLY A 173 7.07 -1.36 11.62
C GLY A 173 7.20 0.16 11.78
N GLY A 174 7.31 0.87 10.66
CA GLY A 174 7.45 2.33 10.63
C GLY A 174 8.89 2.81 10.66
N THR A 175 9.86 1.90 10.76
CA THR A 175 11.28 2.23 10.64
C THR A 175 11.57 2.81 9.25
N PRO A 176 12.09 4.04 9.13
CA PRO A 176 12.47 4.62 7.85
C PRO A 176 13.87 4.19 7.43
N ARG A 177 14.10 4.11 6.13
CA ARG A 177 15.41 3.94 5.50
C ARG A 177 15.46 4.78 4.24
N TYR A 178 16.45 5.66 4.14
CA TYR A 178 16.64 6.46 2.94
C TYR A 178 17.72 5.84 2.05
N ASP A 179 17.37 5.61 0.79
CA ASP A 179 18.31 5.20 -0.25
C ASP A 179 18.80 6.45 -0.99
N VAL A 180 20.12 6.64 -0.96
CA VAL A 180 20.78 7.84 -1.52
C VAL A 180 20.82 7.77 -3.05
N ASP A 181 20.97 6.57 -3.62
CA ASP A 181 21.14 6.37 -5.06
C ASP A 181 19.82 6.54 -5.78
N THR A 182 18.75 5.91 -5.26
CA THR A 182 17.41 6.02 -5.83
C THR A 182 16.63 7.24 -5.34
N GLN A 183 17.12 7.90 -4.30
CA GLN A 183 16.48 9.01 -3.58
C GLN A 183 15.10 8.65 -2.98
N ILE A 184 14.86 7.38 -2.67
CA ILE A 184 13.60 6.89 -2.12
C ILE A 184 13.68 6.81 -0.59
N LEU A 185 12.60 7.23 0.08
CA LEU A 185 12.38 6.94 1.49
C LEU A 185 11.56 5.65 1.60
N TYR A 186 12.18 4.58 2.07
CA TYR A 186 11.53 3.33 2.40
C TYR A 186 11.04 3.35 3.85
N ILE A 187 9.86 2.80 4.09
CA ILE A 187 9.30 2.61 5.43
C ILE A 187 8.89 1.15 5.59
N ARG A 188 9.29 0.53 6.70
CA ARG A 188 9.04 -0.90 6.98
C ARG A 188 7.55 -1.14 7.25
N CYS A 189 6.90 -1.98 6.45
CA CYS A 189 5.61 -2.61 6.72
C CYS A 189 5.80 -3.81 7.68
N VAL A 190 4.78 -4.60 7.98
CA VAL A 190 4.98 -5.86 8.74
C VAL A 190 5.73 -6.94 7.93
N ASP A 191 5.67 -6.91 6.60
CA ASP A 191 6.10 -7.99 5.70
C ASP A 191 7.10 -7.56 4.60
N GLY A 192 7.31 -6.26 4.37
CA GLY A 192 8.42 -5.75 3.56
C GLY A 192 8.66 -4.26 3.71
N TRP A 193 9.12 -3.62 2.63
CA TRP A 193 9.35 -2.18 2.56
C TRP A 193 8.51 -1.53 1.46
N VAL A 194 7.92 -0.37 1.77
CA VAL A 194 7.24 0.49 0.79
C VAL A 194 8.02 1.78 0.64
N GLY A 195 8.26 2.20 -0.60
CA GLY A 195 9.02 3.41 -0.92
C GLY A 195 8.12 4.62 -1.19
N PHE A 196 8.62 5.82 -0.89
CA PHE A 196 7.97 7.09 -1.21
C PHE A 196 9.01 8.08 -1.74
N ARG A 197 8.71 8.77 -2.84
CA ARG A 197 9.61 9.79 -3.41
C ARG A 197 9.39 11.18 -2.83
N THR A 198 8.23 11.41 -2.22
CA THR A 198 7.84 12.72 -1.73
C THR A 198 7.16 12.61 -0.37
N VAL A 199 7.53 13.52 0.53
CA VAL A 199 6.96 13.62 1.88
C VAL A 199 6.52 15.06 2.11
N GLN A 200 5.30 15.23 2.63
CA GLN A 200 4.77 16.55 2.97
C GLN A 200 4.42 16.61 4.45
N SER A 201 5.08 17.46 5.22
CA SER A 201 4.63 17.75 6.59
C SER A 201 3.39 18.64 6.55
N ALA A 202 2.44 18.43 7.47
CA ALA A 202 1.23 19.26 7.59
C ALA A 202 1.50 20.77 7.70
N THR A 203 2.69 21.17 8.15
CA THR A 203 3.08 22.58 8.37
C THR A 203 4.02 23.15 7.31
N LYS A 204 4.50 22.34 6.36
CA LYS A 204 5.51 22.75 5.37
C LYS A 204 5.05 22.49 3.94
N LYS A 205 5.70 23.16 2.98
CA LYS A 205 5.53 22.86 1.55
C LYS A 205 5.91 21.41 1.26
N LEU A 206 5.37 20.89 0.16
CA LEU A 206 5.77 19.59 -0.40
C LEU A 206 7.30 19.52 -0.51
N THR A 207 7.91 18.44 -0.03
CA THR A 207 9.36 18.24 -0.07
C THR A 207 9.72 16.88 -0.62
N SER A 208 10.80 16.81 -1.40
CA SER A 208 11.33 15.53 -1.86
C SER A 208 11.79 14.67 -0.68
N SER A 209 11.77 13.35 -0.86
CA SER A 209 12.35 12.41 0.12
C SER A 209 13.82 12.71 0.41
N SER A 210 14.57 13.21 -0.57
CA SER A 210 15.96 13.67 -0.39
C SER A 210 16.08 14.87 0.55
N ALA A 211 15.24 15.89 0.40
CA ALA A 211 15.21 17.05 1.27
C ALA A 211 14.76 16.68 2.69
N PHE A 212 13.76 15.79 2.80
CA PHE A 212 13.31 15.25 4.08
C PHE A 212 14.44 14.50 4.80
N ALA A 213 15.11 13.57 4.12
CA ALA A 213 16.21 12.79 4.69
C ALA A 213 17.37 13.66 5.16
N ASN A 214 17.72 14.71 4.41
CA ASN A 214 18.73 15.69 4.83
C ASN A 214 18.32 16.44 6.10
N GLY A 215 17.09 16.97 6.12
CA GLY A 215 16.57 17.75 7.24
C GLY A 215 16.50 16.96 8.56
N TYR A 216 16.27 15.65 8.48
CA TYR A 216 16.19 14.74 9.63
C TYR A 216 17.42 13.85 9.81
N LYS A 217 18.51 14.11 9.07
CA LYS A 217 19.80 13.39 9.16
C LYS A 217 19.68 11.87 8.96
N LEU A 218 18.73 11.41 8.14
CA LEU A 218 18.53 9.98 7.84
C LEU A 218 19.64 9.37 6.96
N ARG A 219 20.58 10.19 6.47
CA ARG A 219 21.73 9.77 5.65
C ARG A 219 22.93 9.33 6.47
N ALA A 220 23.01 9.79 7.71
CA ALA A 220 24.09 9.42 8.61
C ALA A 220 23.65 8.17 9.36
N THR A 221 24.34 7.06 9.13
CA THR A 221 24.28 5.78 9.86
C THR A 221 23.19 4.78 9.45
N GLY A 222 23.60 3.51 9.33
CA GLY A 222 22.72 2.34 9.29
C GLY A 222 22.02 2.06 10.63
N TYR A 223 21.59 3.11 11.35
CA TYR A 223 20.78 2.98 12.56
C TYR A 223 19.30 3.18 12.21
N SER A 224 18.52 2.14 12.49
CA SER A 224 17.08 2.17 12.59
C SER A 224 16.64 3.13 13.70
N TYR A 225 15.86 4.15 13.35
CA TYR A 225 15.15 4.97 14.33
C TYR A 225 13.95 4.17 14.85
N VAL A 226 13.98 3.79 16.12
CA VAL A 226 12.83 3.20 16.82
C VAL A 226 12.07 4.35 17.50
N PRO A 227 10.80 4.61 17.16
CA PRO A 227 10.02 5.62 17.86
C PRO A 227 9.81 5.18 19.31
N HIS A 228 10.09 6.06 20.27
CA HIS A 228 9.61 5.87 21.63
C HIS A 228 8.10 6.16 21.68
N MET A 229 7.34 5.21 22.24
CA MET A 229 5.89 5.30 22.50
C MET A 229 5.55 6.48 23.42
#